data_AF-A0A6V8F1I2-F1
#
_entry.id   AF-A0A6V8F1I2-F1
#
_cell.length_a   1.000
_cell.length_b   1.000
_cell.length_c   1.000
_cell.angle_alpha   90.00
_cell.angle_beta   90.00
_cell.angle_gamma   90.00
#
_symmetry.space_group_name_H-M   'P 1'
#
loop_
_entity.id
_entity.type
_entity.pdbx_description
1 polymer ?
#
loop_
_entity_poly.entity_id
_entity_poly.type
_entity_poly.pdbx_seq_one_letter_code
_entity_poly.pdbx_strand_id
1 'polypeptide(L)'
;MQDEEKEASVLEEKRPLAVRALRRSNVRKKIAEYLFEISPNYSYTAEIAYHVRTTPTNVIGAIRGMEERYKEDESLLNLDIVEEKSAGNNVRLYGITDFGKEMIQSVKNRS
;
A
#
# COMPACT_ATOMS: atom_id res chain seq x y z
N MET A 1 1.62 -13.41 -21.78
CA MET A 1 3.05 -13.47 -22.16
C MET A 1 3.67 -12.09 -22.31
N GLN A 2 3.47 -11.32 -23.40
CA GLN A 2 4.13 -10.01 -23.55
C GLN A 2 3.69 -8.94 -22.54
N ASP A 3 2.43 -8.96 -22.09
CA ASP A 3 1.92 -7.98 -21.11
C ASP A 3 2.33 -8.33 -19.67
N GLU A 4 2.35 -9.63 -19.32
CA GLU A 4 2.80 -10.14 -18.01
C GLU A 4 4.30 -9.90 -17.79
N GLU A 5 5.13 -10.08 -18.82
CA GLU A 5 6.57 -9.79 -18.76
C GLU A 5 6.84 -8.29 -18.53
N LYS A 6 6.03 -7.43 -19.16
CA LYS A 6 6.11 -5.99 -18.94
C LYS A 6 5.69 -5.61 -17.52
N GLU A 7 4.58 -6.15 -17.03
CA GLU A 7 4.11 -5.88 -15.67
C GLU A 7 5.12 -6.33 -14.61
N ALA A 8 5.69 -7.52 -14.76
CA ALA A 8 6.76 -8.02 -13.89
C ALA A 8 8.00 -7.10 -13.92
N SER A 9 8.40 -6.60 -15.09
CA SER A 9 9.54 -5.68 -15.21
C SER A 9 9.31 -4.35 -14.46
N VAL A 10 8.09 -3.80 -14.54
CA VAL A 10 7.72 -2.56 -13.84
C VAL A 10 7.72 -2.76 -12.33
N LEU A 11 7.23 -3.90 -11.84
CA LEU A 11 7.24 -4.22 -10.40
C LEU A 11 8.66 -4.36 -9.85
N GLU A 12 9.58 -4.96 -10.61
CA GLU A 12 10.99 -5.05 -10.21
C GLU A 12 11.66 -3.67 -10.10
N GLU A 13 11.32 -2.73 -10.98
CA GLU A 13 11.79 -1.34 -10.87
C GLU A 13 11.24 -0.64 -9.62
N LYS A 14 10.01 -0.97 -9.20
CA LYS A 14 9.36 -0.41 -8.01
C LYS A 14 9.87 -1.03 -6.70
N ARG A 15 10.38 -2.26 -6.72
CA ARG A 15 10.88 -3.00 -5.53
C ARG A 15 11.76 -2.18 -4.58
N PRO A 16 12.86 -1.51 -5.02
CA PRO A 16 13.69 -0.71 -4.12
C PRO A 16 12.96 0.50 -3.52
N LEU A 17 12.05 1.13 -4.28
CA LEU A 17 11.25 2.26 -3.81
C LEU A 17 10.20 1.81 -2.79
N ALA A 18 9.53 0.68 -3.05
CA ALA A 18 8.55 0.06 -2.17
C ALA A 18 9.15 -0.29 -0.80
N VAL A 19 10.29 -1.00 -0.79
CA VAL A 19 11.02 -1.34 0.44
C VAL A 19 11.43 -0.07 1.20
N ARG A 20 11.93 0.96 0.49
CA ARG A 20 12.32 2.23 1.09
C ARG A 20 11.13 2.98 1.70
N ALA A 21 9.99 3.02 1.02
CA ALA A 21 8.77 3.69 1.49
C ALA A 21 8.23 3.05 2.77
N LEU A 22 8.19 1.71 2.83
CA LEU A 22 7.78 0.96 4.02
C LEU A 22 8.77 1.13 5.18
N ARG A 23 10.08 1.20 4.91
CA ARG A 23 11.09 1.41 5.96
C ARG A 23 11.06 2.81 6.56
N ARG A 24 10.85 3.84 5.73
CA ARG A 24 10.96 5.25 6.15
C ARG A 24 9.66 5.83 6.71
N SER A 25 8.52 5.20 6.43
CA SER A 25 7.22 5.67 6.90
C SER A 25 6.53 4.61 7.76
N ASN A 26 6.46 4.88 9.07
CA ASN A 26 5.77 4.01 10.02
C ASN A 26 4.26 3.88 9.69
N VAL A 27 3.64 4.94 9.17
CA VAL A 27 2.22 4.91 8.77
C VAL A 27 2.02 3.97 7.59
N ARG A 28 2.84 4.08 6.53
CA ARG A 28 2.77 3.20 5.36
C ARG A 28 3.01 1.74 5.76
N LYS A 29 4.02 1.49 6.61
CA LYS A 29 4.31 0.15 7.14
C LYS A 29 3.11 -0.45 7.86
N LYS A 30 2.54 0.26 8.84
CA LYS A 30 1.41 -0.25 9.63
C LYS A 30 0.16 -0.48 8.80
N ILE A 31 -0.13 0.38 7.83
CA ILE A 31 -1.25 0.18 6.90
C ILE A 31 -1.04 -1.10 6.09
N ALA A 32 0.14 -1.27 5.50
CA ALA A 32 0.44 -2.46 4.70
C ALA A 32 0.40 -3.73 5.56
N GLU A 33 0.93 -3.70 6.80
CA GLU A 33 0.85 -4.81 7.75
C GLU A 33 -0.59 -5.18 8.11
N TYR A 34 -1.44 -4.18 8.40
CA TYR A 34 -2.86 -4.42 8.66
C TYR A 34 -3.57 -5.06 7.45
N LEU A 35 -3.35 -4.53 6.25
CA LEU A 35 -3.93 -5.08 5.02
C LEU A 35 -3.41 -6.49 4.70
N PHE A 36 -2.15 -6.78 5.06
CA PHE A 36 -1.58 -8.12 4.99
C PHE A 36 -2.29 -9.11 5.93
N GLU A 37 -2.58 -8.68 7.15
CA GLU A 37 -3.26 -9.51 8.16
C GLU A 37 -4.70 -9.85 7.79
N ILE A 38 -5.43 -8.93 7.15
CA ILE A 38 -6.83 -9.16 6.75
C ILE A 38 -6.98 -9.79 5.37
N SER A 39 -5.89 -9.93 4.60
CA SER A 39 -5.90 -10.51 3.25
C SER A 39 -6.58 -11.89 3.24
N PRO A 40 -7.48 -12.19 2.27
CA PRO A 40 -7.75 -11.44 1.04
C PRO A 40 -8.88 -10.39 1.15
N ASN A 41 -9.27 -10.01 2.37
CA ASN A 41 -10.30 -8.99 2.57
C ASN A 41 -9.78 -7.57 2.31
N TYR A 42 -10.71 -6.65 2.09
CA TYR A 42 -10.44 -5.23 1.89
C TYR A 42 -11.05 -4.42 3.04
N SER A 43 -10.50 -3.24 3.29
CA SER A 43 -11.01 -2.34 4.33
C SER A 43 -11.14 -0.91 3.80
N TYR A 44 -12.03 -0.13 4.40
CA TYR A 44 -12.21 1.29 4.11
C TYR A 44 -11.30 2.15 4.98
N THR A 45 -11.08 3.40 4.56
CA THR A 45 -10.11 4.31 5.21
C THR A 45 -10.30 4.47 6.72
N ALA A 46 -11.54 4.60 7.18
CA ALA A 46 -11.81 4.86 8.60
C ALA A 46 -11.54 3.64 9.50
N GLU A 47 -11.79 2.42 9.00
CA GLU A 47 -11.44 1.18 9.71
C GLU A 47 -9.92 0.96 9.74
N ILE A 48 -9.23 1.19 8.62
CA ILE A 48 -7.75 1.19 8.58
C ILE A 48 -7.20 2.18 9.61
N ALA A 49 -7.73 3.40 9.65
CA ALA A 49 -7.31 4.45 10.58
C ALA A 49 -7.48 4.01 12.04
N TYR A 50 -8.60 3.36 12.35
CA TYR A 50 -8.90 2.81 13.67
C TYR A 50 -7.87 1.75 14.10
N HIS A 51 -7.60 0.76 13.26
CA HIS A 51 -6.66 -0.33 13.57
C HIS A 51 -5.20 0.12 13.62
N VAL A 52 -4.79 1.00 12.71
CA VAL A 52 -3.42 1.54 12.63
C VAL A 52 -3.15 2.63 13.67
N ARG A 53 -4.21 3.13 14.35
CA ARG A 53 -4.17 4.22 15.32
C ARG A 53 -3.62 5.52 14.72
N THR A 54 -4.18 5.93 13.59
CA THR A 54 -3.86 7.21 12.92
C THR A 54 -5.13 7.90 12.43
N THR A 55 -5.01 9.07 11.79
CA THR A 55 -6.18 9.78 11.24
C THR A 55 -6.52 9.27 9.85
N PRO A 56 -7.80 9.32 9.43
CA PRO A 56 -8.19 9.00 8.05
C PRO A 56 -7.40 9.79 7.00
N THR A 57 -7.06 11.07 7.27
CA THR A 57 -6.24 11.90 6.39
C THR A 57 -4.84 11.32 6.17
N ASN A 58 -4.19 10.83 7.23
CA ASN A 58 -2.88 10.19 7.11
C ASN A 58 -2.97 8.86 6.36
N VAL A 59 -4.07 8.12 6.52
CA VAL A 59 -4.33 6.90 5.74
C VAL A 59 -4.48 7.25 4.26
N ILE A 60 -5.31 8.25 3.92
CA ILE A 60 -5.51 8.69 2.54
C ILE A 60 -4.19 9.13 1.92
N GLY A 61 -3.42 9.98 2.61
CA GLY A 61 -2.13 10.44 2.11
C GLY A 61 -1.12 9.32 1.95
N ALA A 62 -1.07 8.35 2.88
CA ALA A 62 -0.18 7.21 2.77
C ALA A 62 -0.55 6.29 1.59
N ILE A 63 -1.84 6.07 1.35
CA ILE A 63 -2.33 5.15 0.32
C ILE A 63 -2.31 5.78 -1.07
N ARG A 64 -2.84 7.00 -1.22
CA ARG A 64 -3.06 7.68 -2.51
C ARG A 64 -2.07 8.80 -2.82
N GLY A 65 -1.35 9.30 -1.82
CA GLY A 65 -0.69 10.60 -1.91
C GLY A 65 -1.63 11.75 -1.54
N MET A 66 -1.04 12.89 -1.18
CA MET A 66 -1.72 14.13 -0.80
C MET A 66 -0.70 15.28 -0.85
N GLU A 67 -0.60 15.91 -2.02
CA GLU A 67 0.21 17.12 -2.31
C GLU A 67 1.59 17.14 -1.60
N GLU A 68 1.92 18.23 -0.90
CA GLU A 68 3.25 18.51 -0.34
C GLU A 68 3.65 17.54 0.80
N ARG A 69 2.69 17.01 1.56
CA ARG A 69 2.99 16.15 2.72
C ARG A 69 3.19 14.69 2.32
N TYR A 70 2.42 14.20 1.36
CA TYR A 70 2.50 12.84 0.87
C TYR A 70 2.68 12.85 -0.63
N LYS A 71 3.93 12.69 -1.09
CA LYS A 71 4.20 12.57 -2.51
C LYS A 71 3.47 11.36 -3.08
N GLU A 72 2.78 11.57 -4.20
CA GLU A 72 1.98 10.55 -4.89
C GLU A 72 2.84 9.40 -5.41
N ASP A 73 4.05 9.70 -5.88
CA ASP A 73 5.04 8.74 -6.37
C ASP A 73 5.46 7.71 -5.30
N GLU A 74 5.46 8.12 -4.03
CA GLU A 74 5.75 7.28 -2.86
C GLU A 74 4.50 6.69 -2.19
N SER A 75 3.31 6.85 -2.77
CA SER A 75 2.07 6.32 -2.20
C SER A 75 2.00 4.79 -2.31
N LEU A 76 1.26 4.14 -1.41
CA LEU A 76 1.15 2.68 -1.43
C LEU A 76 0.48 2.14 -2.70
N LEU A 77 -0.47 2.89 -3.27
CA LEU A 77 -1.08 2.56 -4.57
C LEU A 77 -0.08 2.72 -5.71
N ASN A 78 0.63 3.85 -5.79
CA ASN A 78 1.56 4.08 -6.90
C ASN A 78 2.74 3.09 -6.89
N LEU A 79 3.12 2.59 -5.72
CA LEU A 79 4.14 1.57 -5.54
C LEU A 79 3.62 0.13 -5.69
N ASP A 80 2.36 -0.07 -6.09
CA ASP A 80 1.69 -1.37 -6.25
C ASP A 80 1.71 -2.24 -4.99
N ILE A 81 1.87 -1.66 -3.79
CA ILE A 81 1.83 -2.41 -2.53
C ILE A 81 0.38 -2.69 -2.12
N VAL A 82 -0.50 -1.75 -2.42
CA VAL A 82 -1.93 -1.79 -2.13
C VAL A 82 -2.68 -1.64 -3.45
N GLU A 83 -3.87 -2.22 -3.51
CA GLU A 83 -4.82 -2.03 -4.61
C GLU A 83 -6.13 -1.43 -4.08
N GLU A 84 -6.88 -0.78 -4.97
CA GLU A 84 -8.18 -0.18 -4.67
C GLU A 84 -9.29 -0.92 -5.43
N LYS A 85 -10.41 -1.19 -4.73
CA LYS A 85 -11.67 -1.64 -5.34
C LYS A 85 -12.77 -0.63 -5.08
N SER A 86 -13.53 -0.31 -6.11
CA SER A 86 -14.75 0.50 -5.99
C SER A 86 -15.93 -0.40 -5.63
N ALA A 87 -16.63 -0.09 -4.54
CA ALA A 87 -17.78 -0.85 -4.04
C ALA A 87 -19.13 -0.19 -4.40
N GLY A 88 -19.14 0.76 -5.34
CA GLY A 88 -20.29 1.61 -5.62
C GLY A 88 -20.46 2.75 -4.61
N ASN A 89 -21.35 3.71 -4.89
CA ASN A 89 -21.66 4.85 -4.00
C ASN A 89 -20.42 5.66 -3.54
N ASN A 90 -19.40 5.80 -4.40
CA ASN A 90 -18.12 6.42 -4.07
C ASN A 90 -17.35 5.78 -2.89
N VAL A 91 -17.71 4.57 -2.48
CA VAL A 91 -16.98 3.81 -1.47
C VAL A 91 -15.79 3.13 -2.13
N ARG A 92 -14.61 3.36 -1.53
CA ARG A 92 -13.35 2.80 -1.99
C ARG A 92 -12.78 1.91 -0.88
N LEU A 93 -12.45 0.69 -1.26
CA LEU A 93 -11.91 -0.35 -0.40
C LEU A 93 -10.47 -0.63 -0.81
N TYR A 94 -9.63 -0.98 0.14
CA TYR A 94 -8.21 -1.24 -0.10
C TYR A 94 -7.79 -2.60 0.40
N GLY A 95 -6.94 -3.26 -0.37
CA GLY A 95 -6.38 -4.57 -0.07
C GLY A 95 -4.89 -4.59 -0.39
N ILE A 96 -4.17 -5.55 0.17
CA ILE A 96 -2.75 -5.77 -0.16
C ILE A 96 -2.65 -6.54 -1.50
N THR A 97 -1.71 -6.15 -2.37
CA THR A 97 -1.38 -6.93 -3.58
C THR A 97 -0.43 -8.08 -3.23
N ASP A 98 -0.21 -9.02 -4.15
CA ASP A 98 0.80 -10.06 -3.96
C ASP A 98 2.21 -9.49 -3.89
N PHE A 99 2.53 -8.50 -4.74
CA PHE A 99 3.77 -7.74 -4.64
C PHE A 99 3.94 -7.07 -3.27
N GLY A 100 2.88 -6.46 -2.73
CA GLY A 100 2.88 -5.85 -1.41
C GLY A 100 3.17 -6.85 -0.29
N LYS A 101 2.62 -8.07 -0.38
CA LYS A 101 2.92 -9.16 0.57
C LYS A 101 4.42 -9.51 0.57
N GLU A 102 5.03 -9.63 -0.61
CA GLU A 102 6.48 -9.87 -0.74
C GLU A 102 7.32 -8.74 -0.13
N MET A 103 6.90 -7.48 -0.34
CA MET A 103 7.62 -6.32 0.17
C MET A 103 7.61 -6.27 1.69
N ILE A 104 6.47 -6.57 2.33
CA ILE A 104 6.36 -6.63 3.79
C ILE A 104 7.27 -7.72 4.34
N GLN A 105 7.26 -8.92 3.75
CA GLN A 105 8.13 -10.02 4.16
C GLN A 105 9.61 -9.64 4.03
N SER A 106 9.98 -8.95 2.95
CA SER A 106 11.34 -8.46 2.71
C SER A 106 11.80 -7.44 3.76
N VAL A 107 10.89 -6.62 4.29
CA VAL A 107 11.18 -5.66 5.37
C VAL A 107 11.26 -6.37 6.73
N LYS A 108 10.39 -7.35 7.00
CA LYS A 108 10.38 -8.13 8.26
C LYS A 108 11.64 -9.00 8.42
N ASN A 109 12.12 -9.63 7.34
CA ASN A 109 13.29 -10.53 7.37
C ASN A 109 14.64 -9.81 7.60
N ARG A 110 14.66 -8.48 7.65
CA ARG A 110 15.87 -7.66 7.83
C ARG A 110 15.80 -6.74 9.06
N SER A 111 14.82 -6.95 9.94
CA SER A 111 14.64 -6.20 11.19
C SER A 111 15.20 -6.96 12.39
#